data_AF-A0A9X1S464-F1
#
_entry.id   AF-A0A9X1S464-F1
#
_cell.length_a   1.000
_cell.length_b   1.000
_cell.length_c   1.000
_cell.angle_alpha   90.00
_cell.angle_beta   90.00
_cell.angle_gamma   90.00
#
_symmetry.space_group_name_H-M   'P 1'
#
loop_
_entity.id
_entity.type
_entity.pdbx_description
1 polymer ?
#
loop_
_entity_poly.entity_id
_entity_poly.type
_entity_poly.pdbx_seq_one_letter_code
_entity_poly.pdbx_strand_id
1 'polypeptide(L)'
;MTAPGPRFSVLSAAVCALALILGGAPAAVASPASQTAAGRAETAIDQAYERLGGANSGLGKPTGAETCGLRDGGCYRNYEHGGIVWSPGTGAQPSWGAIREAWSKYSYENGPLGYPVAGPACSDGTCSQNFQRGTILWHPAEPATVDLDIDNPENTAVVVNKERPLAPEDYAPEDLTSVDGQLLRAEPAEALRHLQQAAAADGVTVRAISGYRPFETQFELYSGYTSQYGEDQADTISARPGHSEHQTGLAVDIAAADGACSLQACFADTQAGAWAAENAHRFGFIVRYPAGASAVTGYAYEPWHLRFVGVDLASAVHSSGISTLEEYFRLPAAPGYPPR
;
A
#
# COMPACT_ATOMS: atom_id res chain seq x y z
N MET A 1 4.01 21.90 53.02
CA MET A 1 4.82 20.74 53.45
C MET A 1 5.40 20.12 52.20
N THR A 2 6.68 20.40 51.98
CA THR A 2 7.47 20.11 50.77
C THR A 2 8.07 18.71 50.84
N ALA A 3 7.90 17.89 49.81
CA ALA A 3 8.62 16.64 49.63
C ALA A 3 9.47 16.71 48.33
N PRO A 4 10.69 16.12 48.31
CA PRO A 4 11.73 16.46 47.33
C PRO A 4 11.82 15.45 46.16
N GLY A 5 12.25 15.94 45.00
CA GLY A 5 12.53 15.13 43.81
C GLY A 5 13.86 14.36 43.85
N PRO A 6 14.07 13.39 42.96
CA PRO A 6 15.27 12.56 42.94
C PRO A 6 16.45 13.26 42.23
N ARG A 7 17.64 13.05 42.80
CA ARG A 7 18.94 13.54 42.31
C ARG A 7 19.53 12.57 41.29
N PHE A 8 19.93 13.07 40.13
CA PHE A 8 20.78 12.35 39.18
C PHE A 8 22.24 12.34 39.68
N SER A 9 22.84 11.14 39.72
CA SER A 9 24.25 10.94 40.06
C SER A 9 25.06 10.81 38.78
N VAL A 10 26.02 11.71 38.58
CA VAL A 10 26.99 11.68 37.48
C VAL A 10 28.26 11.03 38.02
N LEU A 11 28.63 9.85 37.51
CA LEU A 11 29.96 9.29 37.74
C LEU A 11 30.89 9.64 36.57
N SER A 12 31.89 10.43 36.90
CA SER A 12 33.10 10.66 36.13
C SER A 12 34.13 9.57 36.46
N ALA A 13 34.79 8.98 35.46
CA ALA A 13 36.02 8.25 35.66
C ALA A 13 36.97 8.51 34.48
N ALA A 14 38.16 8.99 34.82
CA ALA A 14 39.18 9.48 33.94
C ALA A 14 40.29 8.43 33.72
N VAL A 15 40.81 8.41 32.48
CA VAL A 15 42.21 8.23 32.05
C VAL A 15 42.99 6.98 32.49
N CYS A 16 43.48 6.23 31.49
CA CYS A 16 44.85 5.73 31.53
C CYS A 16 45.44 5.66 30.11
N ALA A 17 46.48 6.46 29.88
CA ALA A 17 47.29 6.47 28.66
C ALA A 17 48.56 5.65 28.88
N LEU A 18 48.97 4.84 27.90
CA LEU A 18 50.34 4.36 27.80
C LEU A 18 50.78 4.39 26.33
N ALA A 19 51.78 5.23 26.06
CA ALA A 19 52.43 5.38 24.79
C ALA A 19 53.65 4.46 24.70
N LEU A 20 53.88 3.87 23.52
CA LEU A 20 55.15 3.28 23.12
C LEU A 20 55.43 3.73 21.67
N ILE A 21 56.50 4.50 21.50
CA ILE A 21 56.99 5.09 20.25
C ILE A 21 58.28 4.38 19.86
N LEU A 22 58.32 3.79 18.66
CA LEU A 22 59.49 3.63 17.77
C LEU A 22 58.86 3.51 16.36
N GLY A 23 59.02 4.39 15.37
CA GLY A 23 60.23 5.04 14.87
C GLY A 23 60.46 4.55 13.43
N GLY A 24 59.88 5.23 12.43
CA GLY A 24 60.01 4.91 11.00
C GLY A 24 59.66 6.12 10.12
N ALA A 25 60.55 6.43 9.17
CA ALA A 25 60.74 7.67 8.40
C ALA A 25 59.50 8.26 7.67
N PRO A 26 59.51 9.57 7.33
CA PRO A 26 58.36 10.28 6.78
C PRO A 26 58.19 9.95 5.29
N ALA A 27 57.09 9.29 4.94
CA ALA A 27 56.64 9.26 3.56
C ALA A 27 55.92 10.59 3.26
N ALA A 28 56.42 11.27 2.23
CA ALA A 28 56.00 12.54 1.65
C ALA A 28 54.58 13.03 1.98
N VAL A 29 54.52 14.25 2.53
CA VAL A 29 53.33 15.10 2.50
C VAL A 29 53.02 15.44 1.04
N ALA A 30 52.03 14.78 0.46
CA ALA A 30 51.38 15.29 -0.74
C ALA A 30 50.47 16.45 -0.34
N SER A 31 50.81 17.66 -0.80
CA SER A 31 49.96 18.85 -0.67
C SER A 31 48.63 18.68 -1.44
N PRO A 32 47.60 19.44 -1.05
CA PRO A 32 46.21 19.20 -1.40
C PRO A 32 45.83 19.73 -2.79
N ALA A 33 44.68 19.24 -3.25
CA ALA A 33 43.84 19.76 -4.33
C ALA A 33 44.30 19.54 -5.78
N SER A 34 43.65 18.56 -6.41
CA SER A 34 42.86 18.88 -7.61
C SER A 34 41.39 18.78 -7.25
N GLN A 35 40.88 19.82 -6.57
CA GLN A 35 39.45 20.11 -6.62
C GLN A 35 39.17 20.60 -8.04
N THR A 36 38.74 19.70 -8.91
CA THR A 36 38.02 20.08 -10.12
C THR A 36 36.61 20.45 -9.71
N ALA A 37 36.17 21.65 -10.14
CA ALA A 37 34.84 22.25 -10.00
C ALA A 37 33.75 21.34 -9.37
N ALA A 38 33.38 21.64 -8.12
CA ALA A 38 32.20 21.17 -7.37
C ALA A 38 31.32 20.10 -8.06
N GLY A 39 31.78 18.85 -8.08
CA GLY A 39 31.00 17.71 -8.58
C GLY A 39 30.12 17.14 -7.48
N ARG A 40 28.80 17.21 -7.63
CA ARG A 40 27.85 16.44 -6.79
C ARG A 40 28.20 14.94 -6.92
N ALA A 41 28.08 14.19 -5.83
CA ALA A 41 28.20 12.73 -5.86
C ALA A 41 27.18 12.13 -6.84
N GLU A 42 27.64 11.21 -7.70
CA GLU A 42 26.82 10.53 -8.71
C GLU A 42 25.65 9.80 -8.06
N THR A 43 24.43 10.06 -8.54
CA THR A 43 23.21 9.47 -7.98
C THR A 43 22.85 8.15 -8.67
N ALA A 44 21.90 7.41 -8.10
CA ALA A 44 21.35 6.23 -8.78
C ALA A 44 20.71 6.56 -10.14
N ILE A 45 20.17 7.78 -10.29
CA ILE A 45 19.60 8.26 -11.55
C ILE A 45 20.70 8.58 -12.56
N ASP A 46 21.83 9.16 -12.13
CA ASP A 46 23.01 9.35 -12.98
C ASP A 46 23.53 8.00 -13.51
N GLN A 47 23.73 7.03 -12.62
CA GLN A 47 24.20 5.69 -13.00
C GLN A 47 23.23 5.00 -13.97
N ALA A 48 21.91 5.13 -13.76
CA ALA A 48 20.92 4.55 -14.66
C ALA A 48 20.94 5.24 -16.04
N TYR A 49 21.11 6.57 -16.07
CA TYR A 49 21.19 7.33 -17.31
C TYR A 49 22.43 6.94 -18.14
N GLU A 50 23.59 6.80 -17.49
CA GLU A 50 24.81 6.37 -18.17
C GLU A 50 24.70 4.93 -18.69
N ARG A 51 24.10 4.01 -17.92
CA ARG A 51 23.80 2.64 -18.39
C ARG A 51 22.91 2.60 -19.63
N LEU A 52 22.04 3.59 -19.82
CA LEU A 52 21.17 3.71 -20.99
C LEU A 52 21.87 4.35 -22.21
N GLY A 53 23.10 4.85 -22.05
CA GLY A 53 23.86 5.53 -23.11
C GLY A 53 23.78 7.07 -23.06
N GLY A 54 23.34 7.63 -21.93
CA GLY A 54 23.35 9.07 -21.68
C GLY A 54 22.59 9.87 -22.73
N ALA A 55 23.19 10.97 -23.19
CA ALA A 55 22.57 11.89 -24.16
C ALA A 55 22.32 11.27 -25.55
N ASN A 56 22.98 10.15 -25.85
CA ASN A 56 22.77 9.41 -27.10
C ASN A 56 21.68 8.33 -26.99
N SER A 57 21.13 8.13 -25.79
CA SER A 57 20.02 7.22 -25.55
C SER A 57 18.69 7.77 -26.06
N GLY A 58 17.66 6.92 -26.09
CA GLY A 58 16.29 7.34 -26.38
C GLY A 58 15.69 8.36 -25.40
N LEU A 59 16.33 8.64 -24.25
CA LEU A 59 15.88 9.67 -23.31
C LEU A 59 16.29 11.09 -23.72
N GLY A 60 17.39 11.25 -24.48
CA GLY A 60 17.98 12.54 -24.79
C GLY A 60 18.67 13.20 -23.58
N LYS A 61 18.89 14.52 -23.64
CA LYS A 61 19.58 15.29 -22.59
C LYS A 61 18.69 15.51 -21.36
N PRO A 62 19.27 15.70 -20.16
CA PRO A 62 18.51 16.14 -18.99
C PRO A 62 17.87 17.51 -19.25
N THR A 63 16.59 17.67 -18.91
CA THR A 63 15.86 18.95 -19.05
C THR A 63 15.82 19.74 -17.75
N GLY A 64 16.32 19.16 -16.65
CA GLY A 64 16.41 19.79 -15.35
C GLY A 64 17.32 19.01 -14.40
N ALA A 65 17.52 19.58 -13.21
CA ALA A 65 18.19 18.87 -12.13
C ALA A 65 17.33 17.70 -11.62
N GLU A 66 17.97 16.76 -10.92
CA GLU A 66 17.24 15.77 -10.15
C GLU A 66 16.49 16.43 -8.98
N THR A 67 15.22 16.07 -8.83
CA THR A 67 14.32 16.55 -7.77
C THR A 67 13.93 15.38 -6.88
N CYS A 68 14.07 15.54 -5.57
CA CYS A 68 13.66 14.55 -4.56
C CYS A 68 12.46 15.05 -3.76
N GLY A 69 11.81 14.12 -3.06
CA GLY A 69 10.59 14.40 -2.28
C GLY A 69 9.33 13.77 -2.88
N LEU A 70 9.49 12.80 -3.78
CA LEU A 70 8.39 11.93 -4.19
C LEU A 70 8.00 10.99 -3.04
N ARG A 71 6.87 10.28 -3.20
CA ARG A 71 6.35 9.28 -2.24
C ARG A 71 7.45 8.36 -1.72
N ASP A 72 7.46 8.05 -0.42
CA ASP A 72 8.45 7.17 0.21
C ASP A 72 9.93 7.60 0.00
N GLY A 73 10.15 8.91 -0.17
CA GLY A 73 11.48 9.49 -0.32
C GLY A 73 12.08 9.35 -1.72
N GLY A 74 11.26 9.10 -2.74
CA GLY A 74 11.73 8.96 -4.12
C GLY A 74 12.26 10.27 -4.74
N CYS A 75 12.95 10.11 -5.86
CA CYS A 75 13.51 11.19 -6.66
C CYS A 75 13.22 10.96 -8.15
N TYR A 76 13.26 12.01 -8.95
CA TYR A 76 13.18 11.89 -10.40
C TYR A 76 14.07 12.90 -11.11
N ARG A 77 14.39 12.61 -12.36
CA ARG A 77 14.91 13.58 -13.33
C ARG A 77 14.19 13.43 -14.65
N ASN A 78 13.79 14.55 -15.24
CA ASN A 78 13.23 14.59 -16.58
C ASN A 78 14.34 14.77 -17.63
N TYR A 79 14.08 14.18 -18.80
CA TYR A 79 14.92 14.25 -19.99
C TYR A 79 14.03 14.66 -21.18
N GLU A 80 14.63 14.96 -22.33
CA GLU A 80 13.92 15.44 -23.52
C GLU A 80 12.77 14.52 -23.96
N HIS A 81 12.92 13.21 -23.76
CA HIS A 81 11.98 12.20 -24.26
C HIS A 81 11.47 11.23 -23.19
N GLY A 82 11.67 11.54 -21.90
CA GLY A 82 11.21 10.69 -20.81
C GLY A 82 11.68 11.15 -19.44
N GLY A 83 11.67 10.24 -18.48
CA GLY A 83 12.14 10.48 -17.13
C GLY A 83 12.79 9.23 -16.55
N ILE A 84 13.67 9.43 -15.59
CA ILE A 84 14.12 8.35 -14.70
C ILE A 84 13.58 8.69 -13.31
N VAL A 85 12.92 7.71 -12.69
CA VAL A 85 12.35 7.82 -11.35
C VAL A 85 13.04 6.79 -10.47
N TRP A 86 13.42 7.19 -9.28
CA TRP A 86 14.07 6.36 -8.27
C TRP A 86 13.22 6.30 -7.01
N SER A 87 13.15 5.12 -6.40
CA SER A 87 12.66 4.93 -5.04
C SER A 87 13.61 3.98 -4.28
N PRO A 88 13.61 4.00 -2.93
CA PRO A 88 14.36 3.01 -2.16
C PRO A 88 13.98 1.57 -2.50
N GLY A 89 12.70 1.31 -2.81
CA GLY A 89 12.18 -0.03 -3.07
C GLY A 89 12.41 -0.55 -4.49
N THR A 90 12.45 0.32 -5.49
CA THR A 90 12.49 -0.09 -6.92
C THR A 90 13.78 0.28 -7.65
N GLY A 91 14.64 1.10 -7.03
CA GLY A 91 15.81 1.64 -7.69
C GLY A 91 15.46 2.63 -8.81
N ALA A 92 16.45 3.00 -9.62
CA ALA A 92 16.28 4.00 -10.68
C ALA A 92 15.78 3.33 -11.96
N GLN A 93 14.55 3.64 -12.34
CA GLN A 93 13.87 3.05 -13.49
C GLN A 93 13.49 4.15 -14.49
N PRO A 94 13.83 3.96 -15.78
CA PRO A 94 13.40 4.90 -16.80
C PRO A 94 11.93 4.68 -17.18
N SER A 95 11.28 5.69 -17.72
CA SER A 95 9.95 5.60 -18.32
C SER A 95 9.84 6.67 -19.41
N TRP A 96 9.18 6.36 -20.52
CA TRP A 96 9.09 7.26 -21.68
C TRP A 96 7.86 6.98 -22.53
N GLY A 97 7.61 7.86 -23.51
CA GLY A 97 6.56 7.69 -24.52
C GLY A 97 5.14 7.53 -23.95
N ALA A 98 4.32 6.78 -24.67
CA ALA A 98 2.91 6.55 -24.32
C ALA A 98 2.72 5.84 -22.96
N ILE A 99 3.69 5.02 -22.54
CA ILE A 99 3.69 4.39 -21.21
C ILE A 99 3.80 5.45 -20.12
N ARG A 100 4.78 6.36 -20.21
CA ARG A 100 4.93 7.46 -19.24
C ARG A 100 3.72 8.40 -19.27
N GLU A 101 3.15 8.65 -20.45
CA GLU A 101 1.95 9.46 -20.59
C GLU A 101 0.75 8.80 -19.88
N ALA A 102 0.53 7.50 -20.08
CA ALA A 102 -0.51 6.77 -19.35
C ALA A 102 -0.25 6.80 -17.85
N TRP A 103 0.98 6.53 -17.40
CA TRP A 103 1.33 6.60 -15.98
C TRP A 103 1.06 7.99 -15.38
N SER A 104 1.31 9.07 -16.14
CA SER A 104 1.00 10.44 -15.72
C SER A 104 -0.49 10.67 -15.50
N LYS A 105 -1.33 10.12 -16.38
CA LYS A 105 -2.79 10.20 -16.26
C LYS A 105 -3.24 9.51 -14.99
N TYR A 106 -2.55 8.46 -14.56
CA TYR A 106 -2.75 7.74 -13.31
C TYR A 106 -1.98 8.32 -12.12
N SER A 107 -1.64 9.61 -12.14
CA SER A 107 -1.00 10.32 -11.01
C SER A 107 0.38 9.80 -10.60
N TYR A 108 1.11 9.19 -11.55
CA TYR A 108 2.45 8.68 -11.37
C TYR A 108 2.59 7.77 -10.13
N GLU A 109 3.64 7.95 -9.32
CA GLU A 109 3.95 7.15 -8.14
C GLU A 109 2.92 7.28 -7.02
N ASN A 110 2.08 8.34 -7.06
CA ASN A 110 1.03 8.59 -6.07
C ASN A 110 -0.28 7.88 -6.41
N GLY A 111 -0.39 7.29 -7.61
CA GLY A 111 -1.59 6.58 -8.01
C GLY A 111 -1.52 5.06 -7.89
N PRO A 112 -2.52 4.37 -8.46
CA PRO A 112 -2.68 2.92 -8.41
C PRO A 112 -1.43 2.11 -8.70
N LEU A 113 -0.71 2.47 -9.76
CA LEU A 113 0.44 1.71 -10.24
C LEU A 113 1.66 1.80 -9.30
N GLY A 114 1.85 2.93 -8.62
CA GLY A 114 3.05 3.19 -7.84
C GLY A 114 4.28 3.44 -8.72
N TYR A 115 5.47 3.11 -8.20
CA TYR A 115 6.73 3.29 -8.93
C TYR A 115 6.92 2.22 -10.02
N PRO A 116 7.60 2.54 -11.13
CA PRO A 116 8.11 1.51 -12.04
C PRO A 116 9.10 0.60 -11.30
N VAL A 117 9.03 -0.71 -11.58
CA VAL A 117 9.97 -1.72 -11.04
C VAL A 117 11.00 -2.17 -12.07
N ALA A 118 10.77 -1.86 -13.34
CA ALA A 118 11.67 -2.08 -14.46
C ALA A 118 11.49 -0.98 -15.52
N GLY A 119 12.48 -0.80 -16.40
CA GLY A 119 12.31 0.03 -17.60
C GLY A 119 11.34 -0.59 -18.61
N PRO A 120 10.80 0.19 -19.57
CA PRO A 120 9.96 -0.35 -20.64
C PRO A 120 10.70 -1.42 -21.47
N ALA A 121 10.03 -2.54 -21.71
CA ALA A 121 10.51 -3.63 -22.55
C ALA A 121 9.58 -3.80 -23.75
N CYS A 122 10.12 -3.95 -24.96
CA CYS A 122 9.32 -4.07 -26.18
C CYS A 122 9.66 -5.36 -26.93
N SER A 123 8.63 -6.10 -27.34
CA SER A 123 8.71 -7.27 -28.21
C SER A 123 7.57 -7.23 -29.22
N ASP A 124 7.87 -7.54 -30.49
CA ASP A 124 6.87 -7.68 -31.56
C ASP A 124 5.90 -6.50 -31.70
N GLY A 125 6.39 -5.29 -31.49
CA GLY A 125 5.61 -4.05 -31.62
C GLY A 125 4.82 -3.68 -30.35
N THR A 126 4.78 -4.53 -29.33
CA THR A 126 4.16 -4.23 -28.03
C THR A 126 5.23 -3.91 -27.00
N CYS A 127 5.06 -2.79 -26.30
CA CYS A 127 5.88 -2.42 -25.16
C CYS A 127 5.08 -2.60 -23.87
N SER A 128 5.74 -3.07 -22.82
CA SER A 128 5.19 -3.10 -21.47
C SER A 128 6.14 -2.44 -20.48
N GLN A 129 5.59 -1.92 -19.40
CA GLN A 129 6.36 -1.52 -18.22
C GLN A 129 5.63 -2.01 -16.98
N ASN A 130 6.36 -2.74 -16.14
CA ASN A 130 5.85 -3.19 -14.84
C ASN A 130 6.06 -2.10 -13.79
N PHE A 131 5.06 -1.94 -12.95
CA PHE A 131 5.00 -1.07 -11.79
C PHE A 131 4.77 -1.91 -10.53
N GLN A 132 4.87 -1.28 -9.36
CA GLN A 132 4.68 -1.97 -8.08
C GLN A 132 3.34 -2.72 -7.98
N ARG A 133 2.28 -2.20 -8.62
CA ARG A 133 0.90 -2.70 -8.48
C ARG A 133 0.17 -2.77 -9.82
N GLY A 134 0.89 -3.10 -10.88
CA GLY A 134 0.29 -3.29 -12.20
C GLY A 134 1.27 -3.12 -13.33
N THR A 135 0.73 -3.17 -14.54
CA THR A 135 1.49 -3.08 -15.80
C THR A 135 0.83 -2.06 -16.70
N ILE A 136 1.64 -1.30 -17.43
CA ILE A 136 1.15 -0.54 -18.58
C ILE A 136 1.60 -1.26 -19.85
N LEU A 137 0.65 -1.53 -20.73
CA LEU A 137 0.88 -2.09 -22.06
C LEU A 137 0.67 -0.98 -23.09
N TRP A 138 1.46 -0.99 -24.15
CA TRP A 138 1.28 -0.07 -25.27
C TRP A 138 1.65 -0.72 -26.59
N HIS A 139 0.84 -0.47 -27.61
CA HIS A 139 1.09 -0.87 -28.98
C HIS A 139 0.84 0.34 -29.90
N PRO A 140 1.61 0.57 -30.99
CA PRO A 140 1.47 1.76 -31.84
C PRO A 140 0.07 2.01 -32.42
N ALA A 141 -0.73 0.96 -32.61
CA ALA A 141 -2.08 1.06 -33.15
C ALA A 141 -3.16 1.37 -32.09
N GLU A 142 -2.82 1.32 -30.80
CA GLU A 142 -3.78 1.40 -29.70
C GLU A 142 -3.31 2.34 -28.58
N PRO A 143 -4.22 2.97 -27.83
CA PRO A 143 -3.86 3.68 -26.61
C PRO A 143 -3.17 2.75 -25.61
N ALA A 144 -2.27 3.29 -24.79
CA ALA A 144 -1.70 2.52 -23.69
C ALA A 144 -2.79 2.13 -22.68
N THR A 145 -2.78 0.87 -22.27
CA THR A 145 -3.73 0.29 -21.33
C THR A 145 -3.06 0.04 -19.98
N VAL A 146 -3.82 0.23 -18.91
CA VAL A 146 -3.36 -0.02 -17.54
C VAL A 146 -4.04 -1.27 -17.05
N ASP A 147 -3.24 -2.24 -16.61
CA ASP A 147 -3.69 -3.46 -15.96
C ASP A 147 -3.21 -3.47 -14.51
N LEU A 148 -4.15 -3.47 -13.57
CA LEU A 148 -3.87 -3.45 -12.14
C LEU A 148 -4.01 -4.83 -11.49
N ASP A 149 -4.44 -5.85 -12.23
CA ASP A 149 -4.71 -7.20 -11.74
C ASP A 149 -5.67 -7.24 -10.53
N ILE A 150 -6.64 -6.31 -10.52
CA ILE A 150 -7.62 -6.11 -9.42
C ILE A 150 -8.85 -7.03 -9.54
N ASP A 151 -8.87 -7.94 -10.50
CA ASP A 151 -9.91 -8.96 -10.67
C ASP A 151 -9.42 -10.37 -10.28
N ASN A 152 -8.12 -10.53 -10.04
CA ASN A 152 -7.53 -11.81 -9.64
C ASN A 152 -7.71 -12.03 -8.12
N PRO A 153 -8.46 -13.05 -7.69
CA PRO A 153 -8.75 -13.28 -6.27
C PRO A 153 -7.52 -13.64 -5.43
N GLU A 154 -6.42 -14.07 -6.06
CA GLU A 154 -5.15 -14.33 -5.37
C GLU A 154 -4.39 -13.05 -5.02
N ASN A 155 -4.64 -11.96 -5.77
CA ASN A 155 -3.97 -10.68 -5.58
C ASN A 155 -4.57 -9.93 -4.38
N THR A 156 -3.73 -9.44 -3.47
CA THR A 156 -4.18 -8.69 -2.29
C THR A 156 -4.90 -7.38 -2.65
N ALA A 157 -4.68 -6.85 -3.85
CA ALA A 157 -5.34 -5.66 -4.38
C ALA A 157 -6.73 -5.94 -4.99
N VAL A 158 -7.21 -7.19 -5.05
CA VAL A 158 -8.49 -7.55 -5.68
C VAL A 158 -9.64 -6.67 -5.19
N VAL A 159 -10.44 -6.12 -6.09
CA VAL A 159 -11.63 -5.34 -5.71
C VAL A 159 -12.86 -6.21 -5.90
N VAL A 160 -13.41 -6.68 -4.78
CA VAL A 160 -14.70 -7.37 -4.73
C VAL A 160 -15.75 -6.37 -4.24
N ASN A 161 -16.80 -6.19 -5.03
CA ASN A 161 -17.93 -5.32 -4.69
C ASN A 161 -19.18 -5.75 -5.48
N LYS A 162 -20.26 -4.97 -5.42
CA LYS A 162 -21.54 -5.33 -6.05
C LYS A 162 -21.50 -5.48 -7.57
N GLU A 163 -20.54 -4.83 -8.24
CA GLU A 163 -20.35 -4.88 -9.69
C GLU A 163 -19.22 -5.86 -10.09
N ARG A 164 -18.42 -6.32 -9.13
CA ARG A 164 -17.21 -7.13 -9.32
C ARG A 164 -17.27 -8.40 -8.45
N PRO A 165 -17.92 -9.48 -8.92
CA PRO A 165 -17.90 -10.76 -8.22
C PRO A 165 -16.50 -11.39 -8.30
N LEU A 166 -16.23 -12.32 -7.40
CA LEU A 166 -15.07 -13.20 -7.48
C LEU A 166 -15.16 -14.10 -8.72
N ALA A 167 -14.01 -14.38 -9.33
CA ALA A 167 -13.87 -15.31 -10.43
C ALA A 167 -12.72 -16.30 -10.12
N PRO A 168 -13.02 -17.59 -9.88
CA PRO A 168 -14.35 -18.21 -9.87
C PRO A 168 -15.21 -17.71 -8.69
N GLU A 169 -16.54 -17.79 -8.85
CA GLU A 169 -17.49 -17.28 -7.84
C GLU A 169 -17.35 -17.96 -6.49
N ASP A 170 -16.93 -19.23 -6.46
CA ASP A 170 -16.71 -20.05 -5.26
C ASP A 170 -15.24 -20.08 -4.81
N TYR A 171 -14.42 -19.12 -5.27
CA TYR A 171 -13.01 -19.00 -4.87
C TYR A 171 -12.81 -19.17 -3.36
N ALA A 172 -11.83 -20.00 -3.00
CA ALA A 172 -11.39 -20.23 -1.63
C ALA A 172 -9.85 -20.21 -1.59
N PRO A 173 -9.23 -19.39 -0.73
CA PRO A 173 -7.78 -19.38 -0.59
C PRO A 173 -7.27 -20.65 0.10
N GLU A 174 -6.08 -21.10 -0.30
CA GLU A 174 -5.46 -22.33 0.23
C GLU A 174 -4.63 -22.08 1.51
N ASP A 175 -4.24 -20.84 1.78
CA ASP A 175 -3.25 -20.46 2.79
C ASP A 175 -3.88 -19.93 4.10
N LEU A 176 -5.04 -20.47 4.49
CA LEU A 176 -5.75 -20.00 5.67
C LEU A 176 -5.07 -20.37 6.99
N THR A 177 -4.99 -19.41 7.91
CA THR A 177 -4.52 -19.57 9.29
C THR A 177 -5.43 -18.83 10.27
N SER A 178 -5.31 -19.13 11.57
CA SER A 178 -6.22 -18.61 12.59
C SER A 178 -5.63 -17.46 13.43
N VAL A 179 -6.45 -16.45 13.68
CA VAL A 179 -6.26 -15.38 14.69
C VAL A 179 -7.57 -15.22 15.46
N ASP A 180 -7.56 -15.33 16.78
CA ASP A 180 -8.76 -15.31 17.64
C ASP A 180 -9.88 -16.30 17.21
N GLY A 181 -9.49 -17.43 16.59
CA GLY A 181 -10.45 -18.41 16.06
C GLY A 181 -11.06 -18.04 14.70
N GLN A 182 -10.73 -16.86 14.14
CA GLN A 182 -11.12 -16.45 12.81
C GLN A 182 -10.05 -16.85 11.79
N LEU A 183 -10.48 -17.36 10.63
CA LEU A 183 -9.57 -17.71 9.54
C LEU A 183 -9.25 -16.49 8.69
N LEU A 184 -8.01 -16.33 8.27
CA LEU A 184 -7.55 -15.32 7.31
C LEU A 184 -6.45 -15.95 6.45
N ARG A 185 -6.15 -15.39 5.29
CA ARG A 185 -4.92 -15.75 4.55
C ARG A 185 -3.69 -15.53 5.44
N ALA A 186 -2.58 -16.21 5.15
CA ALA A 186 -1.43 -16.23 6.05
C ALA A 186 -0.85 -14.83 6.30
N GLU A 187 -0.73 -14.02 5.23
CA GLU A 187 -0.21 -12.65 5.30
C GLU A 187 -1.11 -11.70 6.12
N PRO A 188 -2.42 -11.53 5.85
CA PRO A 188 -3.29 -10.70 6.68
C PRO A 188 -3.40 -11.20 8.12
N ALA A 189 -3.30 -12.51 8.37
CA ALA A 189 -3.26 -13.03 9.74
C ALA A 189 -2.01 -12.57 10.50
N GLU A 190 -0.84 -12.61 9.89
CA GLU A 190 0.40 -12.09 10.48
C GLU A 190 0.31 -10.58 10.71
N ALA A 191 -0.16 -9.85 9.71
CA ALA A 191 -0.39 -8.41 9.80
C ALA A 191 -1.35 -8.04 10.94
N LEU A 192 -2.44 -8.81 11.12
CA LEU A 192 -3.40 -8.59 12.19
C LEU A 192 -2.77 -8.83 13.57
N ARG A 193 -1.90 -9.85 13.73
CA ARG A 193 -1.17 -10.05 14.99
C ARG A 193 -0.27 -8.86 15.30
N HIS A 194 0.43 -8.31 14.32
CA HIS A 194 1.24 -7.10 14.51
C HIS A 194 0.38 -5.88 14.86
N LEU A 195 -0.77 -5.72 14.21
CA LEU A 195 -1.75 -4.67 14.53
C LEU A 195 -2.21 -4.79 15.99
N GLN A 196 -2.62 -5.99 16.42
CA GLN A 196 -3.07 -6.27 17.79
C GLN A 196 -1.97 -6.02 18.83
N GLN A 197 -0.72 -6.40 18.53
CA GLN A 197 0.43 -6.13 19.40
C GLN A 197 0.70 -4.63 19.55
N ALA A 198 0.64 -3.88 18.45
CA ALA A 198 0.82 -2.43 18.49
C ALA A 198 -0.32 -1.73 19.24
N ALA A 199 -1.57 -2.13 19.00
CA ALA A 199 -2.72 -1.63 19.76
C ALA A 199 -2.56 -1.90 21.26
N ALA A 200 -2.14 -3.12 21.63
CA ALA A 200 -1.93 -3.50 23.02
C ALA A 200 -0.81 -2.69 23.69
N ALA A 201 0.25 -2.36 22.94
CA ALA A 201 1.32 -1.48 23.43
C ALA A 201 0.80 -0.06 23.74
N ASP A 202 -0.24 0.39 23.03
CA ASP A 202 -0.95 1.65 23.28
C ASP A 202 -2.11 1.50 24.30
N GLY A 203 -2.24 0.35 24.95
CA GLY A 203 -3.30 0.07 25.93
C GLY A 203 -4.68 -0.23 25.33
N VAL A 204 -4.76 -0.45 24.02
CA VAL A 204 -6.00 -0.75 23.28
C VAL A 204 -6.07 -2.24 22.96
N THR A 205 -7.22 -2.88 23.16
CA THR A 205 -7.42 -4.28 22.77
C THR A 205 -8.36 -4.37 21.57
N VAL A 206 -7.87 -4.99 20.50
CA VAL A 206 -8.61 -5.25 19.25
C VAL A 206 -8.73 -6.76 19.09
N ARG A 207 -9.95 -7.28 18.87
CA ARG A 207 -10.22 -8.70 18.66
C ARG A 207 -10.79 -8.95 17.28
N ALA A 208 -10.38 -10.04 16.63
CA ALA A 208 -11.07 -10.51 15.42
C ALA A 208 -12.38 -11.22 15.80
N ILE A 209 -13.47 -10.93 15.09
CA ILE A 209 -14.78 -11.54 15.34
C ILE A 209 -15.41 -12.20 14.10
N SER A 210 -15.01 -11.80 12.89
CA SER A 210 -15.37 -12.50 11.65
C SER A 210 -14.22 -12.40 10.65
N GLY A 211 -13.75 -13.54 10.13
CA GLY A 211 -12.70 -13.59 9.10
C GLY A 211 -13.23 -14.15 7.79
N TYR A 212 -12.48 -15.10 7.21
CA TYR A 212 -12.83 -15.82 6.01
C TYR A 212 -14.20 -16.49 6.12
N ARG A 213 -14.99 -16.31 5.06
CA ARG A 213 -16.34 -16.86 4.94
C ARG A 213 -16.50 -17.51 3.55
N PRO A 214 -16.68 -18.85 3.47
CA PRO A 214 -16.90 -19.53 2.21
C PRO A 214 -18.16 -19.03 1.49
N PHE A 215 -18.20 -19.22 0.16
CA PHE A 215 -19.34 -18.87 -0.68
C PHE A 215 -20.68 -19.40 -0.13
N GLU A 216 -20.74 -20.68 0.23
CA GLU A 216 -21.98 -21.31 0.72
C GLU A 216 -22.48 -20.66 2.02
N THR A 217 -21.57 -20.35 2.95
CA THR A 217 -21.93 -19.64 4.18
C THR A 217 -22.45 -18.23 3.88
N GLN A 218 -21.88 -17.54 2.90
CA GLN A 218 -22.39 -16.23 2.47
C GLN A 218 -23.78 -16.35 1.81
N PHE A 219 -24.03 -17.43 1.05
CA PHE A 219 -25.33 -17.72 0.46
C PHE A 219 -26.41 -17.91 1.54
N GLU A 220 -26.13 -18.73 2.54
CA GLU A 220 -27.05 -18.96 3.68
C GLU A 220 -27.32 -17.66 4.45
N LEU A 221 -26.27 -16.89 4.75
CA LEU A 221 -26.36 -15.62 5.47
C LEU A 221 -27.25 -14.62 4.71
N TYR A 222 -26.98 -14.41 3.42
CA TYR A 222 -27.76 -13.51 2.58
C TYR A 222 -29.21 -13.99 2.43
N SER A 223 -29.44 -15.29 2.31
CA SER A 223 -30.79 -15.89 2.28
C SER A 223 -31.56 -15.62 3.59
N GLY A 224 -30.88 -15.62 4.72
CA GLY A 224 -31.44 -15.24 6.02
C GLY A 224 -31.84 -13.76 6.07
N TYR A 225 -30.95 -12.84 5.68
CA TYR A 225 -31.23 -11.41 5.65
C TYR A 225 -32.37 -11.04 4.71
N THR A 226 -32.39 -11.62 3.50
CA THR A 226 -33.48 -11.38 2.53
C THR A 226 -34.82 -11.89 3.06
N SER A 227 -34.85 -13.04 3.74
CA SER A 227 -36.06 -13.57 4.36
C SER A 227 -36.58 -12.69 5.52
N GLN A 228 -35.67 -12.05 6.27
CA GLN A 228 -36.01 -11.24 7.44
C GLN A 228 -36.35 -9.79 7.09
N TYR A 229 -35.65 -9.19 6.13
CA TYR A 229 -35.68 -7.75 5.86
C TYR A 229 -36.09 -7.39 4.43
N GLY A 230 -36.19 -8.37 3.52
CA GLY A 230 -36.38 -8.14 2.08
C GLY A 230 -35.06 -7.88 1.33
N GLU A 231 -35.09 -8.04 -0.01
CA GLU A 231 -33.90 -7.92 -0.88
C GLU A 231 -33.28 -6.52 -0.81
N ASP A 232 -34.08 -5.47 -0.96
CA ASP A 232 -33.58 -4.08 -0.97
C ASP A 232 -32.80 -3.72 0.30
N GLN A 233 -33.28 -4.15 1.47
CA GLN A 233 -32.57 -3.89 2.74
C GLN A 233 -31.35 -4.81 2.90
N ALA A 234 -31.47 -6.09 2.54
CA ALA A 234 -30.37 -7.04 2.62
C ALA A 234 -29.17 -6.58 1.78
N ASP A 235 -29.42 -6.07 0.57
CA ASP A 235 -28.40 -5.55 -0.35
C ASP A 235 -27.62 -4.34 0.20
N THR A 236 -28.08 -3.70 1.29
CA THR A 236 -27.37 -2.57 1.92
C THR A 236 -26.45 -2.97 3.07
N ILE A 237 -26.66 -4.15 3.66
CA ILE A 237 -25.97 -4.62 4.89
C ILE A 237 -25.28 -5.98 4.73
N SER A 238 -25.51 -6.68 3.63
CA SER A 238 -24.87 -7.97 3.34
C SER A 238 -24.55 -8.07 1.86
N ALA A 239 -23.36 -8.59 1.57
CA ALA A 239 -22.99 -8.96 0.22
C ALA A 239 -23.85 -10.13 -0.29
N ARG A 240 -24.10 -10.17 -1.60
CA ARG A 240 -24.53 -11.39 -2.29
C ARG A 240 -23.37 -12.40 -2.29
N PRO A 241 -23.65 -13.71 -2.35
CA PRO A 241 -22.59 -14.72 -2.48
C PRO A 241 -21.73 -14.45 -3.72
N GLY A 242 -20.41 -14.65 -3.61
CA GLY A 242 -19.44 -14.25 -4.64
C GLY A 242 -19.04 -12.77 -4.62
N HIS A 243 -19.76 -11.90 -3.90
CA HIS A 243 -19.46 -10.46 -3.80
C HIS A 243 -18.95 -10.02 -2.41
N SER A 244 -18.69 -10.97 -1.51
CA SER A 244 -18.18 -10.66 -0.16
C SER A 244 -16.66 -10.67 -0.13
N GLU A 245 -16.04 -9.61 0.39
CA GLU A 245 -14.60 -9.60 0.63
C GLU A 245 -14.16 -10.65 1.66
N HIS A 246 -15.03 -11.07 2.58
CA HIS A 246 -14.70 -12.15 3.52
C HIS A 246 -14.31 -13.44 2.79
N GLN A 247 -14.85 -13.70 1.60
CA GLN A 247 -14.51 -14.89 0.82
C GLN A 247 -13.05 -14.86 0.31
N THR A 248 -12.42 -13.70 0.24
CA THR A 248 -10.98 -13.61 -0.13
C THR A 248 -10.04 -14.03 1.01
N GLY A 249 -10.53 -14.08 2.25
CA GLY A 249 -9.69 -14.21 3.44
C GLY A 249 -8.78 -12.99 3.71
N LEU A 250 -9.01 -11.86 3.02
CA LEU A 250 -8.32 -10.58 3.21
C LEU A 250 -9.13 -9.59 4.08
N ALA A 251 -10.40 -9.89 4.37
CA ALA A 251 -11.25 -9.06 5.22
C ALA A 251 -11.40 -9.65 6.63
N VAL A 252 -11.43 -8.75 7.62
CA VAL A 252 -11.68 -9.10 9.02
C VAL A 252 -12.55 -8.05 9.68
N ASP A 253 -13.59 -8.52 10.37
CA ASP A 253 -14.37 -7.70 11.29
C ASP A 253 -13.70 -7.72 12.67
N ILE A 254 -13.50 -6.54 13.24
CA ILE A 254 -12.89 -6.37 14.56
C ILE A 254 -13.88 -5.83 15.60
N ALA A 255 -13.58 -6.08 16.87
CA ALA A 255 -14.34 -5.55 18.01
C ALA A 255 -13.44 -5.11 19.16
N ALA A 256 -14.01 -4.29 20.05
CA ALA A 256 -13.42 -3.94 21.33
C ALA A 256 -13.46 -5.14 22.30
N ALA A 257 -12.59 -5.15 23.32
CA ALA A 257 -12.49 -6.27 24.27
C ALA A 257 -13.80 -6.62 25.00
N ASP A 258 -14.63 -5.63 25.28
CA ASP A 258 -15.91 -5.75 25.96
C ASP A 258 -17.10 -5.95 24.99
N GLY A 259 -16.83 -6.00 23.69
CA GLY A 259 -17.85 -6.10 22.64
C GLY A 259 -18.69 -4.83 22.45
N ALA A 260 -18.31 -3.70 23.08
CA ALA A 260 -19.05 -2.46 22.95
C ALA A 260 -19.17 -2.04 21.48
N CYS A 261 -20.40 -1.73 21.05
CA CYS A 261 -20.71 -1.32 19.68
C CYS A 261 -20.24 -2.29 18.58
N SER A 262 -20.03 -3.57 18.89
CA SER A 262 -19.60 -4.54 17.89
C SER A 262 -20.54 -4.56 16.68
N LEU A 263 -19.96 -4.50 15.47
CA LEU A 263 -20.69 -4.47 14.19
C LEU A 263 -21.72 -3.33 14.08
N GLN A 264 -21.44 -2.18 14.70
CA GLN A 264 -22.28 -0.98 14.66
C GLN A 264 -21.45 0.27 14.41
N ALA A 265 -22.07 1.31 13.84
CA ALA A 265 -21.38 2.57 13.51
C ALA A 265 -20.73 3.23 14.74
N CYS A 266 -21.30 3.08 15.94
CA CYS A 266 -20.70 3.61 17.18
C CYS A 266 -19.39 2.92 17.59
N PHE A 267 -18.98 1.84 16.91
CA PHE A 267 -17.66 1.22 17.12
C PHE A 267 -16.54 2.23 16.86
N ALA A 268 -16.74 3.16 15.93
CA ALA A 268 -15.81 4.25 15.62
C ALA A 268 -15.44 5.09 16.86
N ASP A 269 -16.36 5.22 17.82
CA ASP A 269 -16.17 6.02 19.03
C ASP A 269 -15.48 5.24 20.17
N THR A 270 -15.27 3.92 19.99
CA THR A 270 -14.53 3.11 20.94
C THR A 270 -13.02 3.33 20.79
N GLN A 271 -12.23 3.02 21.83
CA GLN A 271 -10.77 3.08 21.72
C GLN A 271 -10.23 2.16 20.60
N ALA A 272 -10.83 0.98 20.42
CA ALA A 272 -10.44 0.02 19.39
C ALA A 272 -10.73 0.56 17.98
N GLY A 273 -11.94 1.08 17.73
CA GLY A 273 -12.32 1.62 16.42
C GLY A 273 -11.54 2.86 16.05
N ALA A 274 -11.40 3.83 16.98
CA ALA A 274 -10.61 5.04 16.75
C ALA A 274 -9.13 4.72 16.49
N TRP A 275 -8.55 3.80 17.27
CA TRP A 275 -7.15 3.38 17.07
C TRP A 275 -6.96 2.69 15.72
N ALA A 276 -7.88 1.80 15.32
CA ALA A 276 -7.82 1.11 14.04
C ALA A 276 -7.93 2.08 12.85
N ALA A 277 -8.87 3.03 12.89
CA ALA A 277 -9.02 4.03 11.83
C ALA A 277 -7.73 4.85 11.60
N GLU A 278 -7.02 5.19 12.67
CA GLU A 278 -5.77 5.94 12.60
C GLU A 278 -4.57 5.07 12.16
N ASN A 279 -4.50 3.81 12.60
CA ASN A 279 -3.27 3.02 12.54
C ASN A 279 -3.28 1.81 11.61
N ALA A 280 -4.44 1.31 11.20
CA ALA A 280 -4.56 0.04 10.47
C ALA A 280 -3.74 0.02 9.16
N HIS A 281 -3.62 1.18 8.49
CA HIS A 281 -2.86 1.33 7.23
C HIS A 281 -1.38 0.95 7.37
N ARG A 282 -0.79 1.19 8.54
CA ARG A 282 0.61 0.86 8.87
C ARG A 282 0.86 -0.66 8.82
N PHE A 283 -0.19 -1.45 8.94
CA PHE A 283 -0.18 -2.91 8.91
C PHE A 283 -0.82 -3.47 7.64
N GLY A 284 -1.13 -2.64 6.64
CA GLY A 284 -1.70 -3.09 5.37
C GLY A 284 -3.21 -3.20 5.34
N PHE A 285 -3.91 -2.70 6.36
CA PHE A 285 -5.38 -2.70 6.41
C PHE A 285 -5.96 -1.32 6.15
N ILE A 286 -7.11 -1.27 5.49
CA ILE A 286 -7.94 -0.05 5.38
C ILE A 286 -9.30 -0.30 6.03
N VAL A 287 -9.95 0.76 6.51
CA VAL A 287 -11.39 0.71 6.80
C VAL A 287 -12.12 0.72 5.46
N ARG A 288 -12.73 -0.40 5.09
CA ARG A 288 -13.20 -0.63 3.71
C ARG A 288 -14.40 0.23 3.29
N TYR A 289 -15.31 0.44 4.24
CA TYR A 289 -16.58 1.13 4.03
C TYR A 289 -16.66 2.36 4.94
N PRO A 290 -16.06 3.49 4.55
CA PRO A 290 -16.01 4.70 5.37
C PRO A 290 -17.34 5.48 5.36
N ALA A 291 -17.50 6.38 6.34
CA ALA A 291 -18.69 7.21 6.47
C ALA A 291 -18.88 8.10 5.22
N GLY A 292 -20.12 8.16 4.71
CA GLY A 292 -20.48 8.98 3.55
C GLY A 292 -20.13 8.38 2.18
N ALA A 293 -19.52 7.18 2.13
CA ALA A 293 -19.11 6.54 0.87
C ALA A 293 -20.08 5.49 0.33
N SER A 294 -21.30 5.41 0.85
CA SER A 294 -22.29 4.39 0.42
C SER A 294 -22.72 4.55 -1.05
N ALA A 295 -22.69 5.78 -1.58
CA ALA A 295 -22.96 6.04 -3.00
C ALA A 295 -21.87 5.47 -3.93
N VAL A 296 -20.68 5.20 -3.39
CA VAL A 296 -19.53 4.63 -4.12
C VAL A 296 -19.41 3.14 -3.87
N THR A 297 -19.43 2.72 -2.61
CA THR A 297 -19.18 1.31 -2.23
C THR A 297 -20.43 0.44 -2.23
N GLY A 298 -21.61 1.05 -2.09
CA GLY A 298 -22.88 0.36 -1.91
C GLY A 298 -23.16 -0.14 -0.49
N TYR A 299 -22.23 0.03 0.45
CA TYR A 299 -22.40 -0.41 1.84
C TYR A 299 -22.58 0.77 2.80
N ALA A 300 -23.26 0.51 3.92
CA ALA A 300 -23.34 1.46 5.02
C ALA A 300 -21.94 1.70 5.64
N TYR A 301 -21.85 2.64 6.59
CA TYR A 301 -20.59 2.87 7.30
C TYR A 301 -20.26 1.67 8.21
N GLU A 302 -19.10 1.04 7.99
CA GLU A 302 -18.64 -0.13 8.74
C GLU A 302 -17.23 0.11 9.32
N PRO A 303 -17.09 0.86 10.42
CA PRO A 303 -15.79 1.13 11.05
C PRO A 303 -15.05 -0.11 11.56
N TRP A 304 -15.73 -1.24 11.64
CA TRP A 304 -15.17 -2.52 12.10
C TRP A 304 -14.59 -3.37 10.97
N HIS A 305 -14.98 -3.14 9.71
CA HIS A 305 -14.59 -3.98 8.58
C HIS A 305 -13.25 -3.52 8.03
N LEU A 306 -12.19 -4.26 8.37
CA LEU A 306 -10.85 -4.03 7.87
C LEU A 306 -10.57 -4.90 6.65
N ARG A 307 -10.10 -4.27 5.58
CA ARG A 307 -9.65 -4.93 4.34
C ARG A 307 -8.14 -4.86 4.21
N PHE A 308 -7.48 -6.01 4.16
CA PHE A 308 -6.06 -6.11 3.88
C PHE A 308 -5.78 -5.92 2.39
N VAL A 309 -4.82 -5.06 2.09
CA VAL A 309 -4.34 -4.75 0.72
C VAL A 309 -2.81 -4.71 0.64
N GLY A 310 -2.11 -5.07 1.73
CA GLY A 310 -0.67 -4.92 1.87
C GLY A 310 -0.26 -3.51 2.33
N VAL A 311 0.88 -3.42 3.03
CA VAL A 311 1.36 -2.18 3.67
C VAL A 311 1.56 -1.04 2.66
N ASP A 312 2.13 -1.36 1.49
CA ASP A 312 2.48 -0.36 0.48
C ASP A 312 1.22 0.32 -0.11
N LEU A 313 0.19 -0.47 -0.42
CA LEU A 313 -1.08 0.04 -0.94
C LEU A 313 -1.91 0.73 0.14
N ALA A 314 -2.02 0.15 1.34
CA ALA A 314 -2.79 0.77 2.43
C ALA A 314 -2.20 2.14 2.81
N SER A 315 -0.88 2.26 2.86
CA SER A 315 -0.19 3.53 3.13
C SER A 315 -0.41 4.55 2.02
N ALA A 316 -0.41 4.11 0.75
CA ALA A 316 -0.68 4.97 -0.39
C ALA A 316 -2.13 5.48 -0.41
N VAL A 317 -3.11 4.60 -0.14
CA VAL A 317 -4.52 4.98 0.00
C VAL A 317 -4.67 6.00 1.13
N HIS A 318 -4.15 5.70 2.32
CA HIS A 318 -4.22 6.60 3.48
C HIS A 318 -3.61 7.99 3.18
N SER A 319 -2.42 8.03 2.58
CA SER A 319 -1.72 9.29 2.29
C SER A 319 -2.37 10.11 1.17
N SER A 320 -3.12 9.45 0.27
CA SER A 320 -3.79 10.13 -0.85
C SER A 320 -5.01 10.96 -0.43
N GLY A 321 -5.59 10.67 0.75
CA GLY A 321 -6.87 11.22 1.17
C GLY A 321 -8.08 10.69 0.38
N ILE A 322 -7.88 9.70 -0.49
CA ILE A 322 -8.96 8.99 -1.18
C ILE A 322 -9.56 7.96 -0.23
N SER A 323 -10.89 7.97 -0.11
CA SER A 323 -11.60 7.23 0.94
C SER A 323 -11.87 5.77 0.57
N THR A 324 -11.98 5.41 -0.72
CA THR A 324 -12.41 4.08 -1.15
C THR A 324 -11.44 3.43 -2.13
N LEU A 325 -11.42 2.09 -2.17
CA LEU A 325 -10.66 1.35 -3.19
C LEU A 325 -11.19 1.64 -4.59
N GLU A 326 -12.50 1.77 -4.75
CA GLU A 326 -13.14 2.14 -6.01
C GLU A 326 -12.57 3.43 -6.57
N GLU A 327 -12.57 4.52 -5.79
CA GLU A 327 -12.03 5.80 -6.23
C GLU A 327 -10.51 5.75 -6.44
N TYR A 328 -9.79 5.06 -5.54
CA TYR A 328 -8.33 4.96 -5.63
C TYR A 328 -7.93 4.29 -6.95
N PHE A 329 -8.57 3.18 -7.29
CA PHE A 329 -8.36 2.45 -8.55
C PHE A 329 -9.11 3.04 -9.74
N ARG A 330 -9.85 4.15 -9.56
CA ARG A 330 -10.64 4.84 -10.59
C ARG A 330 -11.70 3.94 -11.25
N LEU A 331 -12.29 3.08 -10.45
CA LEU A 331 -13.41 2.23 -10.84
C LEU A 331 -14.72 3.05 -10.81
N PRO A 332 -15.73 2.64 -11.60
CA PRO A 332 -17.09 3.11 -11.40
C PRO A 332 -17.57 2.82 -9.97
N ALA A 333 -18.46 3.68 -9.47
CA ALA A 333 -19.19 3.41 -8.24
C ALA A 333 -20.03 2.13 -8.37
N ALA A 334 -20.15 1.37 -7.28
CA ALA A 334 -20.92 0.12 -7.18
C ALA A 334 -22.04 0.22 -6.11
N PRO A 335 -22.99 1.19 -6.21
CA PRO A 335 -24.01 1.39 -5.18
C PRO A 335 -25.02 0.22 -5.09
N GLY A 336 -25.21 -0.51 -6.18
CA GLY A 336 -26.16 -1.63 -6.30
C GLY A 336 -25.57 -2.77 -7.12
N TYR A 337 -26.34 -3.85 -7.25
CA TYR A 337 -26.00 -4.97 -8.13
C TYR A 337 -26.53 -4.72 -9.55
N PRO A 338 -25.88 -5.28 -10.58
CA PRO A 338 -26.45 -5.33 -11.92
C PRO A 338 -27.87 -5.91 -11.90
N PRO A 339 -28.78 -5.43 -12.77
CA PRO A 339 -30.06 -6.08 -12.99
C PRO A 339 -29.84 -7.55 -13.37
N ARG A 340 -30.68 -8.44 -12.82
CA ARG A 340 -30.72 -9.84 -13.25
C ARG A 340 -31.27 -9.99 -14.66
#